data_AF-A0A157ZAN2-F1
#
_entry.id   AF-A0A157ZAN2-F1
#
_cell.length_a   1.000
_cell.length_b   1.000
_cell.length_c   1.000
_cell.angle_alpha   90.00
_cell.angle_beta   90.00
_cell.angle_gamma   90.00
#
_symmetry.space_group_name_H-M   'P 1'
#
loop_
_entity.id
_entity.type
_entity.pdbx_description
1 polymer ?
#
loop_
_entity_poly.entity_id
_entity_poly.type
_entity_poly.pdbx_seq_one_letter_code
_entity_poly.pdbx_strand_id
1 'polypeptide(L)'
;MSDLLRSFVRALANVFHPRMLWLTLMPFGVATVVWGAVLWFFWQTLTGAANSWLDAWSLTSWMYRLFDAVGFASLHAVIAPFLVVIMTVPLIVVTVLLLIATLSMPGVIKLLTRRPKGHYSSLEERRGGSWYGSLGHSVVTTVVCLVLLVVTLPLWLIPPFFALIPPLLWGWLTYRVMTYDALAVHASAEERRAIVRDARWPLLAIGIVSGLLSSVPTMLWAWSVWLLPLFPVVAAVTIWAYAFILVFSALWFAHYCLHALERLRASEPHYPAITVESRDVSL
;
A
#
# COMPACT_ATOMS: atom_id res chain seq x y z
N MET A 1 3.81 25.13 6.53
CA MET A 1 4.06 24.65 5.14
C MET A 1 5.48 24.13 4.93
N SER A 2 6.50 24.65 5.64
CA SER A 2 7.89 24.16 5.59
C SER A 2 8.05 22.67 5.89
N ASP A 3 7.34 22.14 6.88
CA ASP A 3 7.54 20.76 7.36
C ASP A 3 6.97 19.72 6.40
N LEU A 4 5.90 20.07 5.68
CA LEU A 4 5.22 19.23 4.69
C LEU A 4 6.08 19.09 3.43
N LEU A 5 6.63 20.21 2.94
CA LEU A 5 7.59 20.22 1.82
C LEU A 5 8.92 19.56 2.20
N ARG A 6 9.43 19.79 3.41
CA ARG A 6 10.68 19.17 3.88
C ARG A 6 10.55 17.66 4.04
N SER A 7 9.41 17.17 4.54
CA SER A 7 9.14 15.73 4.61
C SER A 7 8.95 15.12 3.22
N PHE A 8 8.30 15.82 2.29
CA PHE A 8 8.19 15.40 0.88
C PHE A 8 9.55 15.24 0.21
N VAL A 9 10.40 16.27 0.27
CA VAL A 9 11.73 16.25 -0.36
C VAL A 9 12.61 15.15 0.25
N ARG A 10 12.54 14.94 1.56
CA ARG A 10 13.26 13.85 2.24
C ARG A 10 12.75 12.48 1.83
N ALA A 11 11.43 12.29 1.74
CA ALA A 11 10.84 11.04 1.25
C ALA A 11 11.23 10.78 -0.20
N LEU A 12 11.28 11.81 -1.05
CA LEU A 12 11.68 11.71 -2.45
C LEU A 12 13.16 11.34 -2.56
N ALA A 13 14.04 12.00 -1.80
CA ALA A 13 15.46 11.66 -1.79
C ALA A 13 15.72 10.23 -1.30
N ASN A 14 14.96 9.78 -0.29
CA ASN A 14 15.12 8.43 0.26
C ASN A 14 14.50 7.36 -0.66
N VAL A 15 13.38 7.59 -1.35
CA VAL A 15 12.78 6.57 -2.22
C VAL A 15 13.69 6.17 -3.39
N PHE A 16 14.50 7.11 -3.88
CA PHE A 16 15.53 6.83 -4.90
C PHE A 16 16.81 6.19 -4.34
N HIS A 17 16.93 6.04 -3.02
CA HIS A 17 18.08 5.36 -2.46
C HIS A 17 18.11 3.90 -2.96
N PRO A 18 19.26 3.38 -3.47
CA PRO A 18 19.32 2.08 -4.16
C PRO A 18 18.79 0.91 -3.33
N ARG A 19 18.91 1.00 -2.01
CA ARG A 19 18.36 0.00 -1.08
C ARG A 19 16.83 -0.02 -1.01
N MET A 20 16.17 1.13 -1.19
CA MET A 20 14.71 1.25 -1.19
C MET A 20 14.13 0.87 -2.55
N LEU A 21 14.81 1.24 -3.64
CA LEU A 21 14.51 0.68 -4.97
C LEU A 21 14.62 -0.85 -4.97
N TRP A 22 15.68 -1.41 -4.39
CA TRP A 22 15.80 -2.86 -4.23
C TRP A 22 14.66 -3.46 -3.40
N LEU A 23 14.24 -2.79 -2.32
CA LEU A 23 13.12 -3.23 -1.49
C LEU A 23 11.77 -3.22 -2.23
N THR A 24 11.62 -2.34 -3.23
CA THR A 24 10.43 -2.32 -4.11
C THR A 24 10.51 -3.33 -5.24
N LEU A 25 11.71 -3.67 -5.72
CA LEU A 25 11.92 -4.63 -6.82
C LEU A 25 11.96 -6.07 -6.34
N MET A 26 12.47 -6.32 -5.13
CA MET A 26 12.61 -7.68 -4.58
C MET A 26 11.28 -8.45 -4.51
N PRO A 27 10.15 -7.90 -4.02
CA PRO A 27 8.87 -8.60 -4.00
C PRO A 27 8.39 -9.00 -5.40
N PHE A 28 8.65 -8.16 -6.39
CA PHE A 28 8.33 -8.43 -7.79
C PHE A 28 9.23 -9.51 -8.37
N GLY A 29 10.54 -9.46 -8.10
CA GLY A 29 11.48 -10.50 -8.51
C GLY A 29 11.10 -11.86 -7.95
N VAL A 30 10.80 -11.93 -6.64
CA VAL A 30 10.35 -13.17 -5.99
C VAL A 30 9.04 -13.65 -6.59
N ALA A 31 8.02 -12.79 -6.73
CA ALA A 31 6.76 -13.18 -7.34
C ALA A 31 6.93 -13.66 -8.78
N THR A 32 7.78 -13.00 -9.58
CA THR A 32 8.07 -13.36 -10.97
C THR A 32 8.75 -14.73 -11.05
N VAL A 33 9.72 -15.01 -10.18
CA VAL A 33 10.40 -16.32 -10.15
C VAL A 33 9.42 -17.41 -9.73
N VAL A 34 8.64 -17.19 -8.68
CA VAL A 34 7.68 -18.18 -8.16
C VAL A 34 6.57 -18.46 -9.16
N TRP A 35 5.86 -17.42 -9.61
CA TRP A 35 4.76 -17.58 -10.57
C TRP A 35 5.25 -17.94 -11.97
N GLY A 36 6.43 -17.48 -12.38
CA GLY A 36 7.07 -17.90 -13.61
C GLY A 36 7.39 -19.40 -13.60
N ALA A 37 7.92 -19.93 -12.50
CA ALA A 37 8.13 -21.37 -12.34
C ALA A 37 6.81 -22.14 -12.33
N VAL A 38 5.81 -21.69 -11.56
CA VAL A 38 4.48 -22.31 -11.51
C VAL A 38 3.86 -22.36 -12.91
N LEU A 39 3.81 -21.24 -13.61
CA LEU A 39 3.25 -21.20 -14.96
C LEU A 39 4.08 -22.03 -15.93
N TRP A 40 5.42 -22.01 -15.85
CA TRP A 40 6.26 -22.83 -16.73
C TRP A 40 6.00 -24.33 -16.57
N PHE A 41 5.97 -24.84 -15.35
CA PHE A 41 5.79 -26.27 -15.08
C PHE A 41 4.33 -26.74 -15.21
N PHE A 42 3.38 -25.90 -14.81
CA PHE A 42 1.97 -26.27 -14.72
C PHE A 42 1.11 -25.70 -15.86
N TRP A 43 1.69 -25.02 -16.87
CA TRP A 43 0.93 -24.42 -17.97
C TRP A 43 -0.05 -25.41 -18.60
N GLN A 44 0.47 -26.55 -19.09
CA GLN A 44 -0.33 -27.57 -19.78
C GLN A 44 -1.40 -28.17 -18.86
N THR A 45 -1.08 -28.38 -17.59
CA THR A 45 -2.01 -28.90 -16.59
C THR A 45 -3.13 -27.91 -16.31
N LEU A 46 -2.80 -26.63 -16.14
CA LEU A 46 -3.77 -25.56 -15.85
C LEU A 46 -4.67 -25.30 -17.06
N THR A 47 -4.12 -25.20 -18.26
CA THR A 47 -4.93 -24.99 -19.48
C THR A 47 -5.76 -26.23 -19.82
N GLY A 48 -5.23 -27.44 -19.59
CA GLY A 48 -5.99 -28.69 -19.73
C GLY A 48 -7.16 -28.78 -18.75
N ALA A 49 -6.93 -28.44 -17.48
CA ALA A 49 -7.98 -28.37 -16.46
C ALA A 49 -9.02 -27.27 -16.75
N ALA A 50 -8.57 -26.12 -17.26
CA ALA A 50 -9.47 -25.05 -17.68
C ALA A 50 -10.34 -25.47 -18.87
N ASN A 51 -9.78 -26.17 -19.86
CA ASN A 51 -10.54 -26.71 -20.98
C ASN A 51 -11.60 -27.71 -20.50
N SER A 52 -11.22 -28.69 -19.68
CA SER A 52 -12.19 -29.68 -19.17
C SER A 52 -13.29 -29.06 -18.32
N TRP A 53 -12.97 -28.02 -17.55
CA TRP A 53 -13.94 -27.26 -16.78
C TRP A 53 -14.90 -26.46 -17.67
N LEU A 54 -14.38 -25.82 -18.72
CA LEU A 54 -15.17 -25.07 -19.69
C LEU A 54 -16.10 -25.98 -20.50
N ASP A 55 -15.62 -27.16 -20.91
CA ASP A 55 -16.40 -28.14 -21.66
C ASP A 55 -17.55 -28.74 -20.85
N ALA A 56 -17.45 -28.75 -19.52
CA ALA A 56 -18.52 -29.20 -18.64
C ALA A 56 -19.72 -28.22 -18.61
N TRP A 57 -19.55 -26.98 -19.09
CA TRP A 57 -20.59 -25.95 -19.03
C TRP A 57 -21.34 -25.83 -20.36
N SER A 58 -22.67 -25.93 -20.31
CA SER A 58 -23.53 -25.83 -21.49
C SER A 58 -23.42 -24.49 -22.23
N LEU A 59 -23.16 -23.40 -21.50
CA LEU A 59 -22.94 -22.06 -22.03
C LEU A 59 -21.71 -21.99 -22.96
N THR A 60 -20.60 -22.64 -22.57
CA THR A 60 -19.38 -22.69 -23.38
C THR A 60 -19.63 -23.38 -24.71
N SER A 61 -20.33 -24.53 -24.68
CA SER A 61 -20.66 -25.27 -25.91
C SER A 61 -21.52 -24.45 -26.88
N TRP A 62 -22.42 -23.60 -26.36
CA TRP A 62 -23.22 -22.69 -27.18
C TRP A 62 -22.38 -21.58 -27.78
N MET A 63 -21.46 -21.01 -26.98
CA MET A 63 -20.52 -19.98 -27.44
C MET A 63 -19.56 -20.50 -28.52
N TYR A 64 -19.05 -21.73 -28.37
CA TYR A 64 -18.21 -22.38 -29.37
C TYR A 64 -18.93 -22.59 -30.71
N ARG A 65 -20.18 -23.08 -30.68
CA ARG A 65 -21.01 -23.21 -31.89
C ARG A 65 -21.26 -21.86 -32.56
N LEU A 66 -21.41 -20.78 -31.79
CA LEU A 66 -21.57 -19.43 -32.33
C LEU A 66 -20.28 -18.97 -33.03
N PHE A 67 -19.10 -19.22 -32.45
CA PHE A 67 -17.83 -18.90 -33.10
C PHE A 67 -17.62 -19.70 -34.39
N ASP A 68 -17.99 -20.98 -34.39
CA ASP A 68 -17.92 -21.83 -35.59
C ASP A 68 -18.84 -21.31 -36.70
N ALA A 69 -20.05 -20.87 -36.35
CA ALA A 69 -21.02 -20.31 -37.29
C ALA A 69 -20.54 -18.99 -37.95
N VAL A 70 -19.71 -18.21 -37.25
CA VAL A 70 -19.14 -16.94 -37.75
C VAL A 70 -17.77 -17.16 -38.41
N GLY A 71 -17.22 -18.38 -38.39
CA GLY A 71 -15.93 -18.73 -39.00
C GLY A 71 -14.70 -18.46 -38.11
N PHE A 72 -14.88 -18.24 -36.82
CA PHE A 72 -13.82 -17.96 -35.84
C PHE A 72 -13.48 -19.16 -34.93
N ALA A 73 -13.43 -20.37 -35.49
CA ALA A 73 -13.10 -21.59 -34.74
C ALA A 73 -11.74 -21.52 -34.01
N SER A 74 -10.79 -20.69 -34.50
CA SER A 74 -9.49 -20.47 -33.88
C SER A 74 -9.55 -19.83 -32.48
N LEU A 75 -10.68 -19.17 -32.12
CA LEU A 75 -10.86 -18.58 -30.79
C LEU A 75 -10.95 -19.62 -29.69
N HIS A 76 -11.38 -20.85 -29.99
CA HIS A 76 -11.50 -21.92 -28.98
C HIS A 76 -10.16 -22.20 -28.31
N ALA A 77 -9.06 -22.19 -29.08
CA ALA A 77 -7.71 -22.44 -28.60
C ALA A 77 -7.19 -21.38 -27.60
N VAL A 78 -7.80 -20.19 -27.59
CA VAL A 78 -7.32 -19.03 -26.82
C VAL A 78 -8.10 -18.86 -25.51
N ILE A 79 -9.32 -19.41 -25.42
CA ILE A 79 -10.24 -19.18 -24.30
C ILE A 79 -9.73 -19.79 -22.99
N ALA A 80 -9.32 -21.05 -22.99
CA ALA A 80 -8.80 -21.69 -21.78
C ALA A 80 -7.48 -21.04 -21.29
N PRO A 81 -6.48 -20.73 -22.14
CA PRO A 81 -5.33 -19.92 -21.75
C PRO A 81 -5.73 -18.56 -21.16
N PHE A 82 -6.70 -17.86 -21.75
CA PHE A 82 -7.17 -16.57 -21.24
C PHE A 82 -7.78 -16.71 -19.84
N LEU A 83 -8.58 -17.74 -19.60
CA LEU A 83 -9.16 -18.00 -18.28
C LEU A 83 -8.07 -18.22 -17.23
N VAL A 84 -7.05 -19.03 -17.54
CA VAL A 84 -5.91 -19.26 -16.64
C VAL A 84 -5.19 -17.95 -16.34
N VAL A 85 -4.95 -17.09 -17.34
CA VAL A 85 -4.31 -15.78 -17.15
C VAL A 85 -5.18 -14.87 -16.27
N ILE A 86 -6.48 -14.75 -16.56
CA ILE A 86 -7.43 -13.92 -15.80
C ILE A 86 -7.49 -14.36 -14.33
N MET A 87 -7.43 -15.66 -14.06
CA MET A 87 -7.41 -16.19 -12.70
C MET A 87 -6.06 -15.99 -12.02
N THR A 88 -4.96 -16.14 -12.75
CA THR A 88 -3.61 -16.09 -12.19
C THR A 88 -3.16 -14.66 -11.87
N VAL A 89 -3.52 -13.67 -12.70
CA VAL A 89 -3.11 -12.27 -12.51
C VAL A 89 -3.52 -11.70 -11.13
N PRO A 90 -4.79 -11.83 -10.68
CA PRO A 90 -5.19 -11.41 -9.34
C PRO A 90 -4.39 -12.10 -8.23
N LEU A 91 -4.12 -13.40 -8.37
CA LEU A 91 -3.33 -14.15 -7.38
C LEU A 91 -1.87 -13.67 -7.33
N ILE A 92 -1.26 -13.35 -8.47
CA ILE A 92 0.06 -12.70 -8.54
C ILE A 92 0.02 -11.36 -7.80
N VAL A 93 -0.97 -10.51 -8.09
CA VAL A 93 -1.11 -9.19 -7.46
C VAL A 93 -1.24 -9.33 -5.95
N VAL A 94 -2.10 -10.23 -5.45
CA VAL A 94 -2.25 -10.49 -4.01
C VAL A 94 -0.94 -11.00 -3.41
N THR A 95 -0.23 -11.90 -4.09
CA THR A 95 1.07 -12.41 -3.64
C THR A 95 2.10 -11.27 -3.51
N VAL A 96 2.18 -10.39 -4.51
CA VAL A 96 3.08 -9.24 -4.50
C VAL A 96 2.73 -8.29 -3.35
N LEU A 97 1.44 -7.99 -3.14
CA LEU A 97 0.99 -7.15 -2.03
C LEU A 97 1.33 -7.77 -0.67
N LEU A 98 1.15 -9.07 -0.51
CA LEU A 98 1.52 -9.80 0.71
C LEU A 98 3.03 -9.79 0.94
N LEU A 99 3.83 -9.99 -0.11
CA LEU A 99 5.29 -9.90 -0.04
C LEU A 99 5.74 -8.48 0.32
N ILE A 100 5.11 -7.45 -0.21
CA ILE A 100 5.40 -6.05 0.17
C ILE A 100 5.05 -5.82 1.64
N ALA A 101 3.87 -6.24 2.09
CA ALA A 101 3.43 -6.08 3.47
C ALA A 101 4.35 -6.81 4.47
N THR A 102 4.82 -8.01 4.11
CA THR A 102 5.65 -8.85 5.00
C THR A 102 7.15 -8.53 4.92
N LEU A 103 7.69 -8.21 3.74
CA LEU A 103 9.12 -7.96 3.53
C LEU A 103 9.47 -6.46 3.58
N SER A 104 8.69 -5.61 2.93
CA SER A 104 9.03 -4.20 2.76
C SER A 104 8.73 -3.39 4.01
N MET A 105 7.61 -3.65 4.70
CA MET A 105 7.22 -2.90 5.90
C MET A 105 8.25 -2.99 7.06
N PRO A 106 8.73 -4.19 7.49
CA PRO A 106 9.80 -4.27 8.48
C PRO A 106 11.15 -3.77 7.94
N GLY A 107 11.39 -3.87 6.62
CA GLY A 107 12.59 -3.36 5.97
C GLY A 107 12.71 -1.84 5.99
N VAL A 108 11.61 -1.12 5.76
CA VAL A 108 11.54 0.35 5.82
C VAL A 108 11.80 0.84 7.25
N ILE A 109 11.16 0.21 8.24
CA ILE A 109 11.33 0.56 9.65
C ILE A 109 12.77 0.30 10.10
N LYS A 110 13.30 -0.89 9.80
CA LYS A 110 14.68 -1.29 10.15
C LYS A 110 15.75 -0.44 9.43
N LEU A 111 15.44 0.14 8.28
CA LEU A 111 16.34 1.06 7.58
C LEU A 111 16.38 2.45 8.22
N LEU A 112 15.24 2.92 8.75
CA LEU A 112 15.13 4.19 9.45
C LEU A 112 15.74 4.12 10.87
N THR A 113 15.73 2.95 11.52
CA THR A 113 16.27 2.74 12.88
C THR A 113 17.69 2.15 12.94
N ARG A 114 18.25 1.61 11.85
CA ARG A 114 19.62 1.06 11.87
C ARG A 114 20.69 2.14 12.00
N ARG A 115 21.48 2.09 13.09
CA ARG A 115 22.76 2.80 13.22
C ARG A 115 23.75 2.33 12.14
N PRO A 116 24.60 3.21 11.57
CA PRO A 116 24.94 4.59 11.96
C PRO A 116 24.28 5.70 11.11
N LYS A 117 23.43 5.36 10.13
CA LYS A 117 22.91 6.31 9.12
C LYS A 117 21.41 6.65 9.25
N GLY A 118 20.70 6.05 10.21
CA GLY A 118 19.29 6.33 10.47
C GLY A 118 19.07 7.72 11.08
N HIS A 119 18.30 8.58 10.40
CA HIS A 119 18.03 9.97 10.81
C HIS A 119 17.30 10.10 12.17
N TYR A 120 16.71 9.01 12.69
CA TYR A 120 15.93 8.99 13.94
C TYR A 120 16.49 7.99 14.98
N SER A 121 17.80 7.74 14.94
CA SER A 121 18.47 6.74 15.81
C SER A 121 18.45 7.05 17.31
N SER A 122 17.94 8.22 17.72
CA SER A 122 17.76 8.67 19.11
C SER A 122 16.36 8.43 19.67
N LEU A 123 15.37 8.06 18.84
CA LEU A 123 14.01 7.80 19.34
C LEU A 123 13.92 6.38 19.93
N GLU A 124 13.64 6.30 21.23
CA GLU A 124 13.33 5.03 21.91
C GLU A 124 12.05 4.39 21.33
N GLU A 125 12.14 3.09 21.01
CA GLU A 125 11.00 2.25 20.63
C GLU A 125 10.06 2.06 21.83
N ARG A 126 8.99 2.86 21.93
CA ARG A 126 7.97 2.68 22.99
C ARG A 126 6.89 1.64 22.66
N ARG A 127 6.96 0.97 21.50
CA ARG A 127 6.10 -0.17 21.06
C ARG A 127 4.62 -0.03 21.46
N GLY A 128 4.00 1.11 21.18
CA GLY A 128 2.61 1.40 21.56
C GLY A 128 1.53 0.74 20.68
N GLY A 129 1.92 -0.15 19.76
CA GLY A 129 1.01 -0.91 18.90
C GLY A 129 1.57 -2.28 18.49
N SER A 130 0.68 -3.26 18.32
CA SER A 130 1.01 -4.60 17.82
C SER A 130 0.59 -4.77 16.36
N TRP A 131 1.19 -5.75 15.66
CA TRP A 131 0.82 -6.13 14.29
C TRP A 131 -0.68 -6.48 14.18
N TYR A 132 -1.22 -7.19 15.18
CA TYR A 132 -2.66 -7.49 15.28
C TYR A 132 -3.51 -6.25 15.53
N GLY A 133 -2.98 -5.25 16.25
CA GLY A 133 -3.62 -3.96 16.44
C GLY A 133 -3.70 -3.14 15.15
N SER A 134 -2.67 -3.18 14.30
CA SER A 134 -2.71 -2.57 12.95
C SER A 134 -3.75 -3.24 12.05
N LEU A 135 -3.81 -4.58 12.08
CA LEU A 135 -4.80 -5.33 11.29
C LEU A 135 -6.23 -5.00 11.73
N GLY A 136 -6.51 -5.02 13.04
CA GLY A 136 -7.83 -4.66 13.58
C GLY A 136 -8.21 -3.21 13.29
N HIS A 137 -7.27 -2.27 13.44
CA HIS A 137 -7.52 -0.86 13.15
C HIS A 137 -7.74 -0.61 11.65
N SER A 138 -7.04 -1.34 10.78
CA SER A 138 -7.22 -1.29 9.32
C SER A 138 -8.57 -1.86 8.89
N VAL A 139 -9.02 -2.96 9.51
CA VAL A 139 -10.34 -3.54 9.25
C VAL A 139 -11.44 -2.57 9.69
N VAL A 140 -11.37 -2.04 10.91
CA VAL A 140 -12.36 -1.05 11.40
C VAL A 140 -12.38 0.19 10.53
N THR A 141 -11.22 0.73 10.14
CA THR A 141 -11.14 1.91 9.30
C THR A 141 -11.69 1.64 7.90
N THR A 142 -11.45 0.44 7.34
CA THR A 142 -12.03 0.01 6.06
C THR A 142 -13.55 -0.09 6.15
N VAL A 143 -14.10 -0.69 7.21
CA VAL A 143 -15.55 -0.77 7.43
C VAL A 143 -16.18 0.61 7.56
N VAL A 144 -15.57 1.52 8.34
CA VAL A 144 -16.04 2.91 8.45
C VAL A 144 -15.98 3.62 7.10
N CYS A 145 -14.92 3.40 6.31
CA CYS A 145 -14.80 3.94 4.96
C CYS A 145 -15.90 3.42 4.03
N LEU A 146 -16.25 2.13 4.11
CA LEU A 146 -17.35 1.54 3.32
C LEU A 146 -18.70 2.14 3.71
N VAL A 147 -18.96 2.31 5.01
CA VAL A 147 -20.19 2.98 5.49
C VAL A 147 -20.26 4.41 4.98
N LEU A 148 -19.17 5.18 5.10
CA LEU A 148 -19.09 6.55 4.59
C LEU A 148 -19.26 6.61 3.06
N LEU A 149 -18.72 5.63 2.32
CA LEU A 149 -18.91 5.53 0.87
C LEU A 149 -20.40 5.35 0.53
N VAL A 150 -21.09 4.41 1.18
CA VAL A 150 -22.53 4.19 0.97
C VAL A 150 -23.36 5.43 1.34
N VAL A 151 -23.06 6.05 2.49
CA VAL A 151 -23.76 7.25 2.95
C VAL A 151 -23.53 8.45 2.03
N THR A 152 -22.36 8.52 1.38
CA THR A 152 -22.05 9.63 0.46
C THR A 152 -22.57 9.41 -0.96
N LEU A 153 -22.99 8.21 -1.35
CA LEU A 153 -23.54 7.93 -2.70
C LEU A 153 -24.62 8.92 -3.16
N PRO A 154 -25.61 9.33 -2.33
CA PRO A 154 -26.60 10.31 -2.75
C PRO A 154 -26.00 11.69 -3.09
N LEU A 155 -24.91 12.07 -2.39
CA LEU A 155 -24.22 13.34 -2.63
C LEU A 155 -23.41 13.31 -3.93
N TRP A 156 -23.05 12.13 -4.45
CA TRP A 156 -22.32 12.01 -5.71
C TRP A 156 -23.16 12.38 -6.93
N LEU A 157 -24.49 12.44 -6.80
CA LEU A 157 -25.37 12.93 -7.86
C LEU A 157 -25.18 14.42 -8.16
N ILE A 158 -24.50 15.16 -7.27
CA ILE A 158 -24.21 16.57 -7.42
C ILE A 158 -22.76 16.72 -7.92
N PRO A 159 -22.52 17.25 -9.14
CA PRO A 159 -21.23 17.22 -9.83
C PRO A 159 -19.98 17.65 -9.03
N PRO A 160 -19.99 18.76 -8.25
CA PRO A 160 -18.82 19.13 -7.44
C PRO A 160 -18.47 18.08 -6.37
N PHE A 161 -19.46 17.42 -5.77
CA PHE A 161 -19.24 16.45 -4.70
C PHE A 161 -18.72 15.12 -5.24
N PHE A 162 -19.13 14.72 -6.45
CA PHE A 162 -18.56 13.57 -7.15
C PHE A 162 -17.04 13.69 -7.35
N ALA A 163 -16.54 14.90 -7.65
CA ALA A 163 -15.11 15.12 -7.84
C ALA A 163 -14.35 15.22 -6.52
N LEU A 164 -14.98 15.76 -5.46
CA LEU A 164 -14.29 16.06 -4.19
C LEU A 164 -14.31 14.88 -3.20
N ILE A 165 -15.46 14.20 -3.07
CA ILE A 165 -15.68 13.19 -2.03
C ILE A 165 -14.74 11.98 -2.20
N PRO A 166 -14.55 11.39 -3.40
CA PRO A 166 -13.72 10.20 -3.54
C PRO A 166 -12.24 10.45 -3.16
N PRO A 167 -11.57 11.51 -3.64
CA PRO A 167 -10.21 11.83 -3.18
C PRO A 167 -10.12 12.10 -1.68
N LEU A 168 -11.13 12.75 -1.09
CA LEU A 168 -11.20 13.01 0.36
C LEU A 168 -11.35 11.73 1.17
N LEU A 169 -12.25 10.83 0.77
CA LEU A 169 -12.47 9.52 1.40
C LEU A 169 -11.21 8.66 1.32
N TRP A 170 -10.62 8.59 0.13
CA TRP A 170 -9.40 7.82 -0.10
C TRP A 170 -8.23 8.38 0.70
N GLY A 171 -8.02 9.70 0.64
CA GLY A 171 -6.99 10.37 1.41
C GLY A 171 -7.18 10.21 2.91
N TRP A 172 -8.41 10.25 3.40
CA TRP A 172 -8.75 10.01 4.81
C TRP A 172 -8.44 8.58 5.25
N LEU A 173 -8.77 7.58 4.43
CA LEU A 173 -8.46 6.17 4.69
C LEU A 173 -6.94 5.94 4.70
N THR A 174 -6.23 6.40 3.66
CA THR A 174 -4.77 6.29 3.56
C THR A 174 -4.10 6.95 4.75
N TYR A 175 -4.54 8.16 5.12
CA TYR A 175 -4.07 8.87 6.30
C TYR A 175 -4.19 8.01 7.57
N ARG A 176 -5.39 7.48 7.85
CA ARG A 176 -5.66 6.72 9.08
C ARG A 176 -4.82 5.45 9.18
N VAL A 177 -4.70 4.70 8.08
CA VAL A 177 -3.93 3.46 8.03
C VAL A 177 -2.43 3.75 8.14
N MET A 178 -1.90 4.62 7.29
CA MET A 178 -0.45 4.90 7.22
C MET A 178 0.08 5.62 8.46
N THR A 179 -0.71 6.51 9.06
CA THR A 179 -0.31 7.20 10.32
C THR A 179 -0.27 6.23 11.48
N TYR A 180 -1.25 5.31 11.56
CA TYR A 180 -1.25 4.27 12.59
C TYR A 180 -0.03 3.38 12.45
N ASP A 181 0.24 2.90 11.23
CA ASP A 181 1.37 2.03 10.93
C ASP A 181 2.73 2.71 11.19
N ALA A 182 2.88 3.99 10.84
CA ALA A 182 4.10 4.74 11.10
C ALA A 182 4.36 4.98 12.59
N LEU A 183 3.31 5.26 13.37
CA LEU A 183 3.43 5.60 14.79
C LEU A 183 3.37 4.38 15.72
N ALA A 184 2.78 3.26 15.31
CA ALA A 184 2.57 2.08 16.16
C ALA A 184 3.87 1.53 16.77
N VAL A 185 4.99 1.64 16.07
CA VAL A 185 6.29 1.11 16.55
C VAL A 185 6.98 2.07 17.55
N HIS A 186 6.83 3.39 17.37
CA HIS A 186 7.65 4.39 18.09
C HIS A 186 6.89 5.22 19.11
N ALA A 187 5.57 5.39 18.97
CA ALA A 187 4.76 6.26 19.81
C ALA A 187 3.84 5.48 20.76
N SER A 188 3.61 6.02 21.95
CA SER A 188 2.56 5.54 22.86
C SER A 188 1.16 5.85 22.32
N ALA A 189 0.12 5.20 22.87
CA ALA A 189 -1.27 5.45 22.45
C ALA A 189 -1.75 6.90 22.74
N GLU A 190 -1.14 7.58 23.70
CA GLU A 190 -1.41 8.97 24.06
C GLU A 190 -0.70 9.94 23.11
N GLU A 191 0.60 9.72 22.87
CA GLU A 191 1.40 10.48 21.90
C GLU A 191 0.76 10.41 20.49
N ARG A 192 0.31 9.23 20.07
CA ARG A 192 -0.39 9.04 18.78
C ARG A 192 -1.66 9.89 18.69
N ARG A 193 -2.49 9.91 19.75
CA ARG A 193 -3.74 10.69 19.78
C ARG A 193 -3.47 12.20 19.77
N ALA A 194 -2.39 12.66 20.40
CA ALA A 194 -1.98 14.06 20.35
C ALA A 194 -1.57 14.47 18.93
N ILE A 195 -0.67 13.71 18.29
CA ILE A 195 -0.16 14.00 16.94
C ILE A 195 -1.30 13.97 15.90
N VAL A 196 -2.20 12.99 15.97
CA VAL A 196 -3.34 12.88 15.06
C VAL A 196 -4.28 14.08 15.20
N ARG A 197 -4.50 14.61 16.40
CA ARG A 197 -5.34 15.81 16.61
C ARG A 197 -4.69 17.07 16.05
N ASP A 198 -3.41 17.28 16.33
CA ASP A 198 -2.71 18.52 15.97
C ASP A 198 -2.35 18.58 14.48
N ALA A 199 -2.07 17.42 13.86
CA ALA A 199 -1.60 17.35 12.47
C ALA A 199 -2.60 16.72 11.50
N ARG A 200 -3.90 16.66 11.83
CA ARG A 200 -4.95 16.06 10.97
C ARG A 200 -5.01 16.63 9.55
N TRP A 201 -4.85 17.95 9.38
CA TRP A 201 -4.97 18.61 8.09
C TRP A 201 -3.75 18.35 7.19
N PRO A 202 -2.51 18.54 7.66
CA PRO A 202 -1.32 18.11 6.92
C PRO A 202 -1.35 16.64 6.53
N LEU A 203 -1.75 15.75 7.45
CA LEU A 203 -1.78 14.32 7.21
C LEU A 203 -2.87 13.92 6.20
N LEU A 204 -4.03 14.58 6.23
CA LEU A 204 -5.06 14.42 5.20
C LEU A 204 -4.57 14.90 3.82
N ALA A 205 -3.86 16.03 3.76
CA ALA A 205 -3.29 16.52 2.51
C ALA A 205 -2.27 15.54 1.92
N ILE A 206 -1.38 14.96 2.73
CA ILE A 206 -0.46 13.90 2.30
C ILE A 206 -1.25 12.72 1.76
N GLY A 207 -2.31 12.27 2.47
CA GLY A 207 -3.17 11.18 2.04
C GLY A 207 -3.85 11.44 0.69
N ILE A 208 -4.40 12.64 0.48
CA ILE A 208 -5.04 13.02 -0.78
C ILE A 208 -4.00 13.05 -1.91
N VAL A 209 -2.82 13.66 -1.69
CA VAL A 209 -1.76 13.73 -2.71
C VAL A 209 -1.24 12.33 -3.06
N SER A 210 -1.00 11.47 -2.07
CA SER A 210 -0.61 10.07 -2.27
C SER A 210 -1.69 9.27 -3.02
N GLY A 211 -2.96 9.52 -2.70
CA GLY A 211 -4.10 8.93 -3.40
C GLY A 211 -4.16 9.36 -4.86
N LEU A 212 -4.01 10.65 -5.12
CA LEU A 212 -3.96 11.21 -6.48
C LEU A 212 -2.72 10.74 -7.25
N LEU A 213 -1.57 10.60 -6.59
CA LEU A 213 -0.37 10.06 -7.24
C LEU A 213 -0.61 8.62 -7.71
N SER A 214 -1.44 7.88 -6.98
CA SER A 214 -1.86 6.52 -7.35
C SER A 214 -2.80 6.48 -8.56
N SER A 215 -3.33 7.61 -9.05
CA SER A 215 -4.06 7.65 -10.33
C SER A 215 -3.13 7.66 -11.55
N VAL A 216 -1.83 7.96 -11.37
CA VAL A 216 -0.85 7.96 -12.46
C VAL A 216 -0.68 6.57 -13.08
N PRO A 217 -0.47 5.49 -12.30
CA PRO A 217 -0.48 4.12 -12.85
C PRO A 217 -1.81 3.75 -13.50
N THR A 218 -2.96 4.16 -12.94
CA THR A 218 -4.27 3.92 -13.57
C THR A 218 -4.35 4.54 -14.96
N MET A 219 -3.84 5.76 -15.11
CA MET A 219 -3.80 6.44 -16.40
C MET A 219 -2.86 5.74 -17.38
N LEU A 220 -1.69 5.28 -16.93
CA LEU A 220 -0.78 4.47 -17.73
C LEU A 220 -1.44 3.17 -18.21
N TRP A 221 -2.18 2.50 -17.32
CA TRP A 221 -2.94 1.29 -17.65
C TRP A 221 -4.02 1.57 -18.69
N ALA A 222 -4.83 2.63 -18.52
CA ALA A 222 -5.87 3.00 -19.46
C ALA A 222 -5.29 3.34 -20.85
N TRP A 223 -4.11 3.98 -20.88
CA TRP A 223 -3.43 4.32 -22.13
C TRP A 223 -2.75 3.11 -22.80
N SER A 224 -2.49 2.03 -22.06
CA SER A 224 -1.80 0.84 -22.54
C SER A 224 -2.56 0.06 -23.62
N VAL A 225 -3.84 0.38 -23.85
CA VAL A 225 -4.65 -0.17 -24.96
C VAL A 225 -3.97 0.05 -26.32
N TRP A 226 -3.22 1.15 -26.50
CA TRP A 226 -2.49 1.41 -27.75
C TRP A 226 -1.16 0.64 -27.87
N LEU A 227 -0.72 -0.02 -26.78
CA LEU A 227 0.54 -0.73 -26.67
C LEU A 227 0.32 -2.24 -26.49
N LEU A 228 -0.69 -2.81 -27.17
CA LEU A 228 -1.12 -4.21 -27.05
C LEU A 228 0.04 -5.24 -27.02
N PRO A 229 1.06 -5.18 -27.90
CA PRO A 229 2.19 -6.12 -27.85
C PRO A 229 3.07 -5.97 -26.60
N LEU A 230 3.13 -4.78 -26.02
CA LEU A 230 3.90 -4.47 -24.81
C LEU A 230 3.04 -4.55 -23.55
N PHE A 231 1.77 -4.93 -23.65
CA PHE A 231 0.84 -4.95 -22.54
C PHE A 231 1.38 -5.69 -21.30
N PRO A 232 2.02 -6.88 -21.40
CA PRO A 232 2.60 -7.54 -20.22
C PRO A 232 3.68 -6.70 -19.52
N VAL A 233 4.52 -6.00 -20.29
CA VAL A 233 5.56 -5.13 -19.75
C VAL A 233 4.93 -3.89 -19.12
N VAL A 234 3.96 -3.28 -19.79
CA VAL A 234 3.23 -2.11 -19.26
C VAL A 234 2.47 -2.48 -17.99
N ALA A 235 1.86 -3.66 -17.94
CA ALA A 235 1.19 -4.17 -16.75
C ALA A 235 2.17 -4.35 -15.59
N ALA A 236 3.33 -4.97 -15.82
CA ALA A 236 4.37 -5.12 -14.82
C ALA A 236 4.88 -3.77 -14.30
N VAL A 237 5.16 -2.82 -15.20
CA VAL A 237 5.57 -1.45 -14.85
C VAL A 237 4.49 -0.72 -14.06
N THR A 238 3.22 -0.90 -14.43
CA THR A 238 2.08 -0.28 -13.73
C THR A 238 1.95 -0.82 -12.31
N ILE A 239 1.98 -2.14 -12.13
CA ILE A 239 1.91 -2.76 -10.80
C ILE A 239 3.12 -2.33 -9.96
N TRP A 240 4.30 -2.26 -10.56
CA TRP A 240 5.50 -1.74 -9.90
C TRP A 240 5.34 -0.27 -9.48
N ALA A 241 4.80 0.58 -10.35
CA ALA A 241 4.56 1.98 -10.05
C ALA A 241 3.58 2.15 -8.86
N TYR A 242 2.52 1.34 -8.79
CA TYR A 242 1.64 1.31 -7.61
C TYR A 242 2.40 0.96 -6.33
N ALA A 243 3.22 -0.08 -6.34
CA ALA A 243 4.02 -0.48 -5.18
C ALA A 243 5.03 0.60 -4.78
N PHE A 244 5.68 1.23 -5.76
CA PHE A 244 6.62 2.32 -5.54
C PHE A 244 5.93 3.52 -4.89
N ILE A 245 4.77 3.93 -5.39
CA ILE A 245 3.97 5.04 -4.83
C ILE A 245 3.51 4.71 -3.40
N LEU A 246 3.12 3.45 -3.16
CA LEU A 246 2.74 2.99 -1.82
C LEU A 246 3.91 3.14 -0.83
N VAL A 247 5.10 2.65 -1.19
CA VAL A 247 6.30 2.75 -0.35
C VAL A 247 6.72 4.21 -0.15
N PHE A 248 6.71 5.01 -1.22
CA PHE A 248 6.95 6.46 -1.15
C PHE A 248 6.00 7.15 -0.16
N SER A 249 4.71 6.85 -0.26
CA SER A 249 3.67 7.41 0.61
C SER A 249 3.91 7.02 2.07
N ALA A 250 4.21 5.74 2.33
CA ALA A 250 4.53 5.26 3.67
C ALA A 250 5.74 6.00 4.27
N LEU A 251 6.78 6.25 3.48
CA LEU A 251 7.96 7.01 3.92
C LEU A 251 7.64 8.48 4.22
N TRP A 252 6.80 9.10 3.40
CA TRP A 252 6.37 10.47 3.61
C TRP A 252 5.58 10.60 4.90
N PHE A 253 4.62 9.70 5.13
CA PHE A 253 3.91 9.61 6.40
C PHE A 253 4.86 9.36 7.57
N ALA A 254 5.81 8.44 7.44
CA ALA A 254 6.78 8.15 8.50
C ALA A 254 7.66 9.36 8.84
N HIS A 255 8.24 10.05 7.85
CA HIS A 255 9.06 11.24 8.10
C HIS A 255 8.29 12.36 8.77
N TYR A 256 7.05 12.59 8.35
CA TYR A 256 6.21 13.61 8.94
C TYR A 256 5.81 13.26 10.38
N CYS A 257 5.36 12.02 10.61
CA CYS A 257 4.92 11.55 11.92
C CYS A 257 6.07 11.47 12.93
N LEU A 258 7.24 10.95 12.54
CA LEU A 258 8.41 10.85 13.41
C LEU A 258 8.96 12.23 13.77
N HIS A 259 8.95 13.18 12.84
CA HIS A 259 9.34 14.55 13.15
C HIS A 259 8.35 15.26 14.08
N ALA A 260 7.04 15.01 13.92
CA ALA A 260 6.02 15.51 14.85
C ALA A 260 6.19 14.90 16.25
N LEU A 261 6.52 13.62 16.34
CA LEU A 261 6.81 12.92 17.61
C LEU A 261 8.05 13.47 18.30
N GLU A 262 9.12 13.70 17.55
CA GLU A 262 10.35 14.32 18.05
C GLU A 262 10.08 15.71 18.63
N ARG A 263 9.29 16.54 17.94
CA ARG A 263 8.85 17.84 18.45
C ARG A 263 8.00 17.72 19.70
N LEU A 264 7.06 16.77 19.76
CA LEU A 264 6.20 16.55 20.92
C LEU A 264 7.05 16.20 22.15
N ARG A 265 7.98 15.25 22.01
CA ARG A 265 8.88 14.83 23.11
C ARG A 265 9.88 15.91 23.52
N ALA A 266 10.34 16.75 22.59
CA ALA A 266 11.16 17.91 22.92
C ALA A 266 10.38 19.02 23.64
N SER A 267 9.04 19.01 23.54
CA SER A 267 8.15 19.96 24.20
C SER A 267 7.67 19.47 25.57
N GLU A 268 7.75 18.17 25.86
CA GLU A 268 7.53 17.62 27.19
C GLU A 268 8.71 17.99 28.09
N PRO A 269 8.51 18.77 29.18
CA PRO A 269 9.56 19.06 30.12
C PRO A 269 10.08 17.75 30.71
N HIS A 270 11.35 17.44 30.49
CA HIS A 270 12.05 16.41 31.24
C HIS A 270 12.00 16.84 32.72
N TYR A 271 11.07 16.28 33.49
CA TYR A 271 11.07 16.48 34.93
C TYR A 271 12.35 15.80 35.43
N PRO A 272 13.36 16.54 35.92
CA PRO A 272 14.56 15.91 36.42
C PRO A 272 14.12 14.98 37.54
N ALA A 273 14.61 13.74 37.51
CA ALA A 273 14.40 12.80 38.60
C ALA A 273 14.74 13.54 39.90
N ILE A 274 13.74 13.70 40.78
CA ILE A 274 13.99 14.17 42.14
C ILE A 274 14.84 13.06 42.75
N THR A 275 16.16 13.24 42.70
CA THR A 275 17.07 12.55 43.60
C THR A 275 16.67 13.05 44.98
N VAL A 276 15.80 12.29 45.63
CA VAL A 276 15.55 12.42 47.06
C VAL A 276 16.88 12.08 47.69
N GLU A 277 17.68 13.11 47.94
CA GLU A 277 18.86 13.01 48.79
C GLU A 277 18.33 12.58 50.16
N SER A 278 18.50 11.30 50.47
CA SER A 278 18.20 10.75 51.78
C SER A 278 19.14 11.44 52.76
N ARG A 279 18.66 12.55 53.35
CA ARG A 279 19.25 13.11 54.56
C ARG A 279 19.12 12.03 55.62
N ASP A 280 20.21 11.32 55.86
CA ASP A 280 20.38 10.51 57.05
C ASP A 280 20.18 11.42 58.25
N VAL A 281 19.02 11.30 58.89
CA VAL A 281 18.75 11.87 60.20
C VAL A 281 19.39 10.93 61.20
N SER A 282 20.64 11.21 61.55
CA SER A 282 21.27 10.64 62.74
C SER A 282 20.63 11.27 63.98
N LEU A 283 19.90 10.47 64.74
CA LEU A 283 19.58 10.71 66.16
C LEU A 283 20.36 9.72 67.01
#